data_AF-A0A0P1B0R7-F1
#
_entry.id   AF-A0A0P1B0R7-F1
#
_cell.length_a   1.000
_cell.length_b   1.000
_cell.length_c   1.000
_cell.angle_alpha   90.00
_cell.angle_beta   90.00
_cell.angle_gamma   90.00
#
_symmetry.space_group_name_H-M   'P 1'
#
loop_
_entity.id
_entity.type
_entity.pdbx_description
1 polymer ?
#
loop_
_entity_poly.entity_id
_entity_poly.type
_entity_poly.pdbx_seq_one_letter_code
_entity_poly.pdbx_strand_id
1 'polypeptide(L)'
;MAEQVRASHLLIKHKGSRRPASRLSDNITRSKEEAIQQLLELRSQIVSGQAKFEDLAKQFSDCNSGTRGGDLGPFGRGMMQKPFEDATFALKIP
;
A
#
# COMPACT_ATOMS: atom_id res chain seq x y z
N MET A 1 11.54 20.40 15.52
CA MET A 1 10.30 19.59 15.49
C MET A 1 10.55 18.43 14.54
N ALA A 2 10.24 17.19 14.91
CA ALA A 2 10.41 16.06 14.01
C ALA A 2 9.44 16.21 12.83
N GLU A 3 9.95 16.22 11.60
CA GLU A 3 9.11 16.16 10.39
C GLU A 3 8.31 14.86 10.41
N GLN A 4 6.99 14.99 10.49
CA GLN A 4 6.06 13.87 10.41
C GLN A 4 5.25 14.00 9.13
N VAL A 5 5.05 12.88 8.45
CA VAL A 5 4.22 12.76 7.26
C VAL A 5 3.08 11.79 7.53
N ARG A 6 1.94 11.99 6.89
CA ARG A 6 0.84 11.03 6.88
C ARG A 6 0.68 10.51 5.47
N ALA A 7 0.59 9.19 5.33
CA ALA A 7 0.39 8.56 4.04
C ALA A 7 -0.54 7.36 4.14
N SER A 8 -1.20 7.10 3.02
CA SER A 8 -1.99 5.89 2.82
C SER A 8 -1.29 5.00 1.81
N HIS A 9 -1.37 3.68 1.99
CA HIS A 9 -0.77 2.73 1.06
C HIS A 9 -1.72 1.59 0.68
N LEU A 10 -1.47 1.01 -0.49
CA LEU A 10 -2.13 -0.19 -0.97
C LEU A 10 -1.03 -1.24 -1.17
N LEU A 11 -1.07 -2.28 -0.34
CA LEU A 11 -0.07 -3.34 -0.37
C LEU A 11 -0.67 -4.59 -1.03
N ILE A 12 -0.06 -5.07 -2.12
CA ILE A 12 -0.34 -6.41 -2.66
C ILE A 12 0.88 -7.28 -2.39
N LYS A 13 0.69 -8.35 -1.62
CA LYS A 13 1.73 -9.34 -1.34
C LYS A 13 1.82 -10.38 -2.45
N HIS A 14 2.92 -11.10 -2.45
CA HIS A 14 3.19 -12.22 -3.35
C HIS A 14 3.86 -13.36 -2.56
N LYS A 15 4.01 -14.54 -3.17
CA LYS A 15 4.62 -15.73 -2.56
C LYS A 15 6.03 -15.51 -2.00
N GLY A 16 6.76 -14.54 -2.53
CA GLY A 16 8.11 -14.15 -2.09
C GLY A 16 8.13 -13.04 -1.03
N SER A 17 6.97 -12.59 -0.55
CA SER A 17 6.90 -11.64 0.55
C SER A 17 7.37 -12.29 1.86
N ARG A 18 8.03 -11.52 2.75
CA ARG A 18 8.52 -12.01 4.05
C ARG A 18 7.46 -12.77 4.87
N ARG A 19 6.20 -12.39 4.73
CA ARG A 19 5.03 -13.09 5.30
C ARG A 19 3.96 -13.20 4.21
N PRO A 20 3.84 -14.34 3.50
CA PRO A 20 2.87 -14.56 2.41
C PRO A 20 1.47 -14.90 2.97
N ALA A 21 1.02 -14.12 3.93
CA ALA A 21 -0.31 -14.20 4.55
C ALA A 21 -0.77 -12.78 4.87
N SER A 22 -2.05 -12.49 4.74
CA SER A 22 -2.65 -11.17 4.97
C SER A 22 -4.00 -11.30 5.67
N ARG A 23 -4.64 -10.15 5.93
CA ARG A 23 -6.03 -10.12 6.40
C ARG A 23 -7.04 -10.69 5.40
N LEU A 24 -6.68 -10.77 4.12
CA LEU A 24 -7.58 -11.21 3.04
C LEU A 24 -7.36 -12.69 2.69
N SER A 25 -6.17 -13.23 2.94
CA SER A 25 -5.81 -14.59 2.57
C SER A 25 -4.69 -15.12 3.47
N ASP A 26 -4.90 -16.30 4.04
CA ASP A 26 -3.92 -16.95 4.91
C ASP A 26 -2.72 -17.52 4.15
N ASN A 27 -2.87 -17.79 2.85
CA ASN A 27 -1.80 -18.30 1.99
C ASN A 27 -1.79 -17.59 0.63
N ILE A 28 -0.78 -16.75 0.40
CA ILE A 28 -0.63 -15.95 -0.81
C ILE A 28 0.30 -16.68 -1.78
N THR A 29 -0.28 -17.28 -2.81
CA THR A 29 0.43 -18.08 -3.82
C THR A 29 0.80 -17.31 -5.08
N ARG A 30 0.22 -16.12 -5.28
CA ARG A 30 0.46 -15.27 -6.46
C ARG A 30 1.93 -14.89 -6.60
N SER A 31 2.40 -14.85 -7.84
CA SER A 31 3.76 -14.44 -8.22
C SER A 31 3.98 -12.94 -8.01
N LYS A 32 5.24 -12.51 -8.10
CA LYS A 32 5.58 -11.09 -7.97
C LYS A 32 5.03 -10.31 -9.16
N GLU A 33 5.07 -10.92 -10.33
CA GLU A 33 4.59 -10.40 -11.60
C GLU A 33 3.08 -10.17 -11.57
N GLU A 34 2.32 -11.15 -11.07
CA GLU A 34 0.87 -11.02 -10.87
C GLU A 34 0.52 -9.92 -9.87
N ALA A 35 1.27 -9.81 -8.76
CA ALA A 35 1.07 -8.74 -7.79
C ALA A 35 1.35 -7.34 -8.39
N ILE A 36 2.38 -7.22 -9.24
CA ILE A 36 2.68 -5.98 -9.96
C ILE A 36 1.57 -5.65 -10.95
N GLN A 37 1.10 -6.63 -11.72
CA GLN A 37 0.03 -6.45 -12.69
C GLN A 37 -1.25 -5.96 -12.02
N GLN A 38 -1.64 -6.58 -10.90
CA GLN A 38 -2.78 -6.13 -10.09
C GLN A 38 -2.59 -4.70 -9.59
N LEU A 39 -1.39 -4.33 -9.10
CA LEU A 39 -1.10 -2.97 -8.66
C LEU A 39 -1.22 -1.94 -9.81
N LEU A 40 -0.78 -2.29 -11.02
CA LEU A 40 -0.88 -1.43 -12.19
C LEU A 40 -2.34 -1.21 -12.62
N GLU A 41 -3.16 -2.26 -12.58
CA GLU A 41 -4.59 -2.17 -12.87
C GLU A 41 -5.32 -1.29 -11.87
N LEU A 42 -5.08 -1.49 -10.57
CA LEU A 42 -5.66 -0.66 -9.51
C LEU A 42 -5.22 0.80 -9.65
N ARG A 43 -3.93 1.04 -9.95
CA ARG A 43 -3.41 2.38 -10.23
C ARG A 43 -4.12 3.02 -11.42
N SER A 44 -4.35 2.27 -12.50
CA SER A 44 -5.07 2.77 -13.67
C SER A 44 -6.49 3.21 -13.33
N GLN A 45 -7.21 2.42 -12.52
CA GLN A 45 -8.56 2.77 -12.05
C GLN A 45 -8.57 4.05 -11.18
N ILE A 46 -7.55 4.22 -10.33
CA ILE A 46 -7.40 5.44 -9.51
C ILE A 46 -7.12 6.66 -10.38
N VAL A 47 -6.17 6.56 -11.31
CA VAL A 47 -5.75 7.67 -12.18
C VAL A 47 -6.86 8.07 -13.16
N SER A 48 -7.64 7.11 -13.64
CA SER A 48 -8.81 7.36 -14.50
C SER A 48 -10.04 7.87 -13.73
N GLY A 49 -10.00 7.91 -12.39
CA GLY A 49 -11.11 8.33 -11.55
C GLY A 49 -12.27 7.33 -11.46
N GLN A 50 -12.09 6.10 -11.96
CA GLN A 50 -13.10 5.04 -11.91
C GLN A 50 -13.33 4.53 -10.47
N ALA A 51 -12.29 4.55 -9.64
CA ALA A 51 -12.37 4.12 -8.25
C ALA A 51 -11.53 5.02 -7.34
N LYS A 52 -11.98 5.21 -6.11
CA LYS A 52 -11.20 5.95 -5.10
C LYS A 52 -10.10 5.05 -4.53
N PHE A 53 -8.95 5.66 -4.22
CA PHE A 53 -7.83 4.97 -3.58
C PHE A 53 -8.27 4.23 -2.31
N GLU A 54 -9.05 4.89 -1.46
CA GLU A 54 -9.50 4.34 -0.17
C GLU A 54 -10.35 3.07 -0.34
N ASP A 55 -11.19 3.03 -1.36
CA ASP A 55 -12.08 1.89 -1.63
C ASP A 55 -11.28 0.69 -2.13
N LEU A 56 -10.33 0.93 -3.05
CA LEU A 56 -9.42 -0.12 -3.52
C LEU A 56 -8.50 -0.61 -2.40
N ALA A 57 -8.03 0.29 -1.52
CA ALA A 57 -7.21 -0.11 -0.38
C ALA A 57 -8.01 -0.97 0.62
N LYS A 58 -9.28 -0.64 0.88
CA LYS A 58 -10.18 -1.47 1.72
C LYS A 58 -10.42 -2.86 1.13
N GLN A 59 -10.58 -2.94 -0.18
CA GLN A 59 -10.89 -4.20 -0.84
C GLN A 59 -9.65 -5.07 -1.06
N PHE A 60 -8.56 -4.50 -1.55
CA PHE A 60 -7.43 -5.26 -2.08
C PHE A 60 -6.16 -5.21 -1.22
N SER A 61 -6.01 -4.26 -0.30
CA SER A 61 -4.75 -4.14 0.47
C SER A 61 -4.57 -5.30 1.44
N ASP A 62 -3.46 -6.03 1.32
CA ASP A 62 -3.01 -7.10 2.20
C ASP A 62 -2.43 -6.59 3.55
N CYS A 63 -2.37 -5.27 3.75
CA CYS A 63 -2.01 -4.68 5.03
C CYS A 63 -3.26 -4.49 5.90
N ASN A 64 -3.08 -4.56 7.23
CA ASN A 64 -4.15 -4.26 8.18
C ASN A 64 -4.61 -2.80 8.08
N SER A 65 -3.79 -1.89 7.56
CA SER A 65 -4.19 -0.51 7.22
C SER A 65 -5.30 -0.44 6.18
N GLY A 66 -5.51 -1.50 5.39
CA GLY A 66 -6.62 -1.59 4.43
C GLY A 66 -7.97 -1.30 5.06
N THR A 67 -8.22 -1.71 6.31
CA THR A 67 -9.49 -1.42 7.01
C THR A 67 -9.76 0.08 7.17
N ARG A 68 -8.71 0.91 7.19
CA ARG A 68 -8.76 2.38 7.26
C ARG A 68 -8.51 3.05 5.90
N GLY A 69 -8.82 2.37 4.78
CA GLY A 69 -8.55 2.94 3.46
C GLY A 69 -7.07 3.05 3.13
N GLY A 70 -6.22 2.24 3.78
CA GLY A 70 -4.78 2.27 3.59
C GLY A 70 -4.03 3.24 4.51
N ASP A 71 -4.73 4.00 5.37
CA ASP A 71 -4.13 5.01 6.24
C ASP A 71 -3.21 4.40 7.30
N LEU A 72 -1.95 4.85 7.26
CA LEU A 72 -0.91 4.48 8.21
C LEU A 72 -0.83 5.42 9.42
N GLY A 73 -1.54 6.56 9.38
CA GLY A 73 -1.38 7.62 10.36
C GLY A 73 -0.08 8.41 10.17
N PRO A 74 0.20 9.36 11.08
CA PRO A 74 1.43 10.14 11.04
C PRO A 74 2.64 9.29 11.46
N PHE A 75 3.74 9.40 10.71
CA PHE A 75 5.00 8.77 11.05
C PHE A 75 6.19 9.70 10.72
N GLY A 76 7.27 9.54 11.50
CA GLY A 76 8.53 10.23 11.27
C GLY A 76 9.56 9.35 10.56
N ARG A 77 10.74 9.92 10.27
CA ARG A 77 11.88 9.18 9.71
C ARG A 77 12.36 8.08 10.66
N GLY A 78 12.77 6.93 10.13
CA GLY A 78 13.19 5.74 10.85
C GLY A 78 12.06 4.80 11.28
N MET A 79 10.80 5.15 11.06
CA MET A 79 9.63 4.35 11.49
C MET A 79 9.16 3.35 10.43
N MET A 80 9.50 3.56 9.16
CA MET A 80 9.08 2.73 8.03
C MET A 80 10.28 2.13 7.31
N GLN A 81 10.04 1.15 6.45
CA GLN A 81 11.12 0.60 5.61
C GLN A 81 11.69 1.68 4.70
N LYS A 82 13.02 1.75 4.62
CA LYS A 82 13.78 2.78 3.89
C LYS A 82 13.17 3.14 2.51
N PRO A 83 12.84 2.18 1.62
CA PRO A 83 12.29 2.52 0.30
C PRO A 83 10.91 3.17 0.37
N PHE A 84 10.07 2.78 1.33
CA PHE A 84 8.74 3.35 1.52
C PHE A 84 8.81 4.75 2.14
N GLU A 85 9.70 4.92 3.10
CA GLU A 85 9.97 6.21 3.72
C GLU A 85 10.46 7.23 2.68
N ASP A 86 11.51 6.90 1.94
CA ASP A 86 12.11 7.80 0.95
C ASP A 86 11.08 8.19 -0.13
N ALA A 87 10.25 7.24 -0.58
CA ALA A 87 9.16 7.52 -1.50
C ALA A 87 8.11 8.46 -0.89
N THR A 88 7.71 8.23 0.36
CA THR A 88 6.67 9.06 1.01
C THR A 88 7.14 10.50 1.22
N PHE A 89 8.37 10.70 1.71
CA PHE A 89 8.93 12.02 1.93
C PHE A 89 9.24 12.78 0.62
N ALA A 90 9.39 12.06 -0.50
CA ALA A 90 9.56 12.67 -1.82
C ALA A 90 8.23 13.07 -2.49
N LEU A 91 7.09 12.57 -2.00
CA LEU A 91 5.79 12.95 -2.54
C LEU A 91 5.44 14.39 -2.16
N LYS A 92 4.95 15.14 -3.14
CA LYS A 92 4.39 16.47 -2.91
C LYS A 92 2.99 16.31 -2.32
N ILE A 93 2.70 17.05 -1.26
CA ILE A 93 1.35 17.18 -0.72
C ILE A 93 0.57 18.02 -1.74
N PRO A 94 -0.44 17.45 -2.42
CA PRO A 94 -1.27 18.21 -3.36
C PRO A 94 -2.16 19.23 -2.64
#